data_AF-A0A7R9NB13-F1
#
_entry.id   AF-A0A7R9NB13-F1
#
_cell.length_a   1.000
_cell.length_b   1.000
_cell.length_c   1.000
_cell.angle_alpha   90.00
_cell.angle_beta   90.00
_cell.angle_gamma   90.00
#
_symmetry.space_group_name_H-M   'P 1'
#
loop_
_entity.id
_entity.type
_entity.pdbx_description
1 polymer ?
#
loop_
_entity_poly.entity_id
_entity_poly.type
_entity_poly.pdbx_seq_one_letter_code
_entity_poly.pdbx_strand_id
1 'polypeptide(L)'
;MQRVIREGLIPILLLFLLIPQASGIGLGASPDRIDFGMVNPKEGAVRELYVINTGNEAERVMLTVEGVNLAVDPQEFDLPAKEKRMVKISIDNIDAGEYRGSILIMARPSGGDGASGRPSGGDGASGLGLGAALRVPVSFHVKSEIYRNVMGAIGLSAAIATVVILWVRRRRL
;
A
#
# COMPACT_ATOMS: atom_id res chain seq x y z
N MET A 1 -37.43 32.50 -44.16
CA MET A 1 -36.37 31.64 -44.72
C MET A 1 -35.06 32.03 -44.03
N GLN A 2 -34.62 31.53 -42.87
CA GLN A 2 -34.47 30.15 -42.36
C GLN A 2 -33.76 29.21 -43.34
N ARG A 3 -32.56 29.56 -43.81
CA ARG A 3 -31.75 28.61 -44.60
C ARG A 3 -30.24 28.97 -44.69
N VAL A 4 -29.60 29.36 -43.59
CA VAL A 4 -28.12 29.54 -43.60
C VAL A 4 -27.42 28.99 -42.36
N ILE A 5 -28.14 28.67 -41.27
CA ILE A 5 -27.50 28.30 -39.99
C ILE A 5 -27.18 26.79 -39.88
N ARG A 6 -27.65 25.95 -40.81
CA ARG A 6 -27.51 24.48 -40.70
C ARG A 6 -26.20 23.88 -41.21
N GLU A 7 -25.38 24.62 -41.95
CA GLU A 7 -24.21 24.02 -42.63
C GLU A 7 -22.86 24.30 -41.93
N GLY A 8 -22.79 25.30 -41.04
CA GLY A 8 -21.57 25.61 -40.27
C GLY A 8 -21.44 24.87 -38.92
N LEU A 9 -22.53 24.30 -38.39
CA LEU A 9 -22.54 23.60 -37.11
C LEU A 9 -21.98 22.16 -37.22
N ILE A 10 -22.15 21.53 -38.38
CA ILE A 10 -21.70 20.15 -38.64
C ILE A 10 -20.16 20.01 -38.58
N PRO A 11 -19.34 20.87 -39.20
CA PRO A 11 -17.89 20.73 -39.12
C PRO A 11 -17.34 21.01 -37.71
N ILE A 12 -17.98 21.90 -36.93
CA ILE A 12 -17.58 22.20 -35.55
C ILE A 12 -17.92 21.04 -34.60
N LEU A 13 -19.08 20.38 -34.78
CA LEU A 13 -19.45 19.21 -33.98
C LEU A 13 -18.51 18.00 -34.27
N LEU A 14 -18.08 17.84 -35.53
CA LEU A 14 -17.09 16.84 -35.94
C LEU A 14 -15.70 17.10 -35.34
N LEU A 15 -15.33 18.37 -35.11
CA LEU A 15 -14.06 18.73 -34.48
C LEU A 15 -13.97 18.23 -33.02
N PHE A 16 -15.09 18.16 -32.29
CA PHE A 16 -15.14 17.59 -30.94
C PHE A 16 -15.07 16.06 -30.92
N LEU A 17 -15.45 15.37 -31.99
CA LEU A 17 -15.33 13.90 -32.10
C LEU A 17 -13.89 13.44 -32.38
N LEU A 18 -13.02 14.34 -32.86
CA LEU A 18 -11.60 14.06 -33.10
C LEU A 18 -10.71 14.32 -31.89
N ILE A 19 -11.26 14.77 -30.74
CA ILE A 19 -10.44 14.87 -29.53
C ILE A 19 -10.09 13.44 -29.13
N PRO A 20 -8.81 13.05 -29.16
CA PRO A 20 -8.42 11.74 -28.66
C PRO A 20 -8.90 11.68 -27.22
N GLN A 21 -9.79 10.73 -26.94
CA GLN A 21 -10.19 10.41 -25.57
C GLN A 21 -8.89 10.08 -24.85
N ALA A 22 -8.40 10.99 -24.01
CA ALA A 22 -7.22 10.71 -23.22
C ALA A 22 -7.58 9.52 -22.34
N SER A 23 -7.03 8.33 -22.67
CA SER A 23 -7.06 7.18 -21.78
C SER A 23 -6.35 7.62 -20.50
N GLY A 24 -7.15 8.06 -19.53
CA GLY A 24 -6.64 8.47 -18.22
C GLY A 24 -6.07 7.24 -17.55
N ILE A 25 -4.77 7.29 -17.27
CA ILE A 25 -4.10 6.32 -16.40
C ILE A 25 -4.50 6.68 -14.98
N GLY A 26 -5.04 5.71 -14.26
CA GLY A 26 -5.76 5.99 -13.03
C GLY A 26 -5.52 4.89 -12.02
N LEU A 27 -4.78 5.21 -10.96
CA LEU A 27 -4.59 4.34 -9.80
C LEU A 27 -5.19 4.99 -8.56
N GLY A 28 -5.95 4.21 -7.81
CA GLY A 28 -6.41 4.53 -6.46
C GLY A 28 -5.97 3.45 -5.47
N ALA A 29 -5.87 3.83 -4.21
CA ALA A 29 -5.66 2.90 -3.10
C ALA A 29 -6.61 3.24 -1.95
N SER A 30 -7.10 2.20 -1.26
CA SER A 30 -7.93 2.34 -0.07
C SER A 30 -7.58 1.26 0.97
N PRO A 31 -7.25 1.64 2.22
CA PRO A 31 -7.13 3.01 2.72
C PRO A 31 -5.94 3.77 2.09
N ASP A 32 -5.92 5.10 2.23
CA ASP A 32 -4.84 5.98 1.80
C ASP A 32 -3.60 5.92 2.73
N ARG A 33 -3.79 5.41 3.96
CA ARG A 33 -2.74 5.10 4.94
C ARG A 33 -3.07 3.82 5.68
N ILE A 34 -2.03 3.05 6.03
CA ILE A 34 -2.15 1.82 6.81
C ILE A 34 -1.54 2.02 8.18
N ASP A 35 -2.36 1.81 9.21
CA ASP A 35 -1.92 1.80 10.60
C ASP A 35 -2.23 0.44 11.22
N PHE A 36 -1.20 -0.28 11.64
CA PHE A 36 -1.39 -1.50 12.42
C PHE A 36 -1.55 -1.21 13.91
N GLY A 37 -1.29 0.03 14.36
CA GLY A 37 -1.32 0.41 15.76
C GLY A 37 -0.26 -0.34 16.56
N MET A 38 -0.66 -0.90 17.71
CA MET A 38 0.21 -1.74 18.52
C MET A 38 0.21 -3.18 18.03
N VAL A 39 1.38 -3.68 17.64
CA VAL A 39 1.60 -5.05 17.17
C VAL A 39 2.33 -5.86 18.25
N ASN A 40 1.91 -7.10 18.43
CA ASN A 40 2.53 -8.03 19.35
C ASN A 40 3.66 -8.78 18.60
N PRO A 41 4.91 -8.76 19.10
CA PRO A 41 6.06 -9.28 18.34
C PRO A 41 5.96 -10.77 17.93
N LYS A 42 5.11 -11.55 18.61
CA LYS A 42 4.93 -13.00 18.37
C LYS A 42 3.69 -13.39 17.58
N GLU A 43 2.72 -12.50 17.48
CA GLU A 43 1.42 -12.81 16.83
C GLU A 43 1.36 -12.25 15.41
N GLY A 44 2.23 -11.29 15.09
CA GLY A 44 2.17 -10.57 13.83
C GLY A 44 0.89 -9.74 13.71
N ALA A 45 0.67 -9.18 12.53
CA ALA A 45 -0.58 -8.49 12.21
C ALA A 45 -0.84 -8.49 10.71
N VAL A 46 -2.12 -8.50 10.32
CA VAL A 46 -2.54 -8.45 8.91
C VAL A 46 -3.50 -7.29 8.69
N ARG A 47 -3.32 -6.59 7.58
CA ARG A 47 -4.20 -5.53 7.07
C ARG A 47 -4.48 -5.74 5.59
N GLU A 48 -5.59 -5.18 5.14
CA GLU A 48 -6.01 -5.21 3.74
C GLU A 48 -5.78 -3.85 3.09
N LEU A 49 -5.37 -3.87 1.83
CA LEU A 49 -5.24 -2.72 0.95
C LEU A 49 -5.93 -3.03 -0.37
N TYR A 50 -6.86 -2.19 -0.79
CA TYR A 50 -7.51 -2.28 -2.08
C TYR A 50 -6.78 -1.39 -3.07
N VAL A 51 -6.27 -1.98 -4.14
CA VAL A 51 -5.75 -1.25 -5.30
C VAL A 51 -6.87 -1.17 -6.33
N ILE A 52 -7.10 0.02 -6.87
CA ILE A 52 -8.23 0.34 -7.75
C ILE A 52 -7.67 0.90 -9.04
N ASN A 53 -8.04 0.30 -10.17
CA ASN A 53 -7.76 0.86 -11.48
C ASN A 53 -8.92 1.82 -11.83
N THR A 54 -8.66 3.12 -11.69
CA THR A 54 -9.60 4.17 -12.07
C THR A 54 -9.47 4.55 -13.55
N GLY A 55 -8.52 3.97 -14.27
CA GLY A 55 -8.34 4.12 -15.71
C GLY A 55 -9.38 3.36 -16.53
N ASN A 56 -9.25 3.46 -17.86
CA ASN A 56 -10.17 2.85 -18.82
C ASN A 56 -9.57 1.62 -19.52
N GLU A 57 -8.33 1.25 -19.19
CA GLU A 57 -7.61 0.11 -19.76
C GLU A 57 -7.11 -0.81 -18.67
N ALA A 58 -6.76 -2.05 -19.02
CA ALA A 58 -6.15 -2.99 -18.08
C ALA A 58 -4.70 -2.58 -17.80
N GLU A 59 -4.32 -2.64 -16.53
CA GLU A 59 -3.01 -2.24 -16.06
C GLU A 59 -2.32 -3.38 -15.30
N ARG A 60 -1.02 -3.52 -15.50
CA ARG A 60 -0.16 -4.41 -14.72
C ARG A 60 0.37 -3.64 -13.52
N VAL A 61 -0.04 -4.06 -12.34
CA VAL A 61 0.26 -3.43 -11.06
C VAL A 61 1.39 -4.17 -10.36
N MET A 62 2.36 -3.43 -9.82
CA MET A 62 3.47 -3.93 -9.01
C MET A 62 3.60 -3.13 -7.72
N LEU A 63 3.75 -3.83 -6.59
CA LEU A 63 3.86 -3.26 -5.26
C LEU A 63 5.27 -3.47 -4.71
N THR A 64 5.84 -2.42 -4.14
CA THR A 64 7.18 -2.43 -3.52
C THR A 64 7.10 -1.85 -2.11
N VAL A 65 7.65 -2.54 -1.12
CA VAL A 65 7.73 -2.05 0.25
C VAL A 65 9.02 -1.24 0.43
N GLU A 66 8.92 -0.07 1.05
CA GLU A 66 10.06 0.82 1.35
C GLU A 66 10.12 1.14 2.85
N GLY A 67 11.32 1.09 3.42
CA GLY A 67 11.62 1.60 4.76
C GLY A 67 11.27 0.67 5.93
N VAL A 68 10.50 -0.39 5.71
CA VAL A 68 10.19 -1.39 6.75
C VAL A 68 10.09 -2.79 6.15
N ASN A 69 10.19 -3.84 6.97
CA ASN A 69 10.04 -5.22 6.53
C ASN A 69 8.56 -5.67 6.68
N LEU A 70 7.83 -5.75 5.57
CA LEU A 70 6.44 -6.23 5.49
C LEU A 70 6.32 -7.21 4.35
N ALA A 71 5.42 -8.19 4.50
CA ALA A 71 4.99 -9.02 3.39
C ALA A 71 3.77 -8.39 2.71
N VAL A 72 3.72 -8.50 1.38
CA VAL A 72 2.62 -8.00 0.54
C VAL A 72 2.24 -9.10 -0.45
N ASP A 73 0.96 -9.50 -0.44
CA ASP A 73 0.46 -10.59 -1.28
C ASP A 73 -0.93 -10.28 -1.87
N PRO A 74 -1.11 -10.31 -3.20
CA PRO A 74 -0.08 -10.47 -4.22
C PRO A 74 0.79 -9.21 -4.40
N GLN A 75 2.06 -9.40 -4.76
CA GLN A 75 2.99 -8.30 -5.03
C GLN A 75 2.85 -7.74 -6.47
N GLU A 76 2.42 -8.58 -7.41
CA GLU A 76 2.23 -8.20 -8.81
C GLU A 76 0.97 -8.86 -9.38
N PHE A 77 0.22 -8.13 -10.21
CA PHE A 77 -0.98 -8.64 -10.86
C PHE A 77 -1.47 -7.74 -12.00
N ASP A 78 -2.23 -8.33 -12.92
CA ASP A 78 -3.06 -7.56 -13.85
C ASP A 78 -4.36 -7.13 -13.17
N LEU A 79 -4.75 -5.88 -13.40
CA LEU A 79 -5.94 -5.24 -12.87
C LEU A 79 -6.77 -4.66 -14.04
N PRO A 80 -7.93 -5.25 -14.36
CA PRO A 80 -8.80 -4.75 -15.42
C PRO A 80 -9.25 -3.31 -15.17
N ALA A 81 -9.66 -2.62 -16.24
CA ALA A 81 -10.21 -1.28 -16.16
C ALA A 81 -11.39 -1.22 -15.18
N LYS A 82 -11.46 -0.16 -14.35
CA LYS A 82 -12.53 0.08 -13.37
C LYS A 82 -12.69 -1.00 -12.30
N GLU A 83 -11.76 -1.94 -12.19
CA GLU A 83 -11.79 -2.99 -11.19
C GLU A 83 -10.92 -2.67 -9.97
N LYS A 84 -11.13 -3.43 -8.90
CA LYS A 84 -10.31 -3.38 -7.69
C LYS A 84 -9.80 -4.75 -7.28
N ARG A 85 -8.63 -4.79 -6.65
CA ARG A 85 -8.05 -6.00 -6.08
C ARG A 85 -7.59 -5.77 -4.65
N MET A 86 -7.91 -6.73 -3.79
CA MET A 86 -7.43 -6.76 -2.42
C MET A 86 -6.01 -7.33 -2.38
N VAL A 87 -5.17 -6.67 -1.61
CA VAL A 87 -3.80 -7.07 -1.27
C VAL A 87 -3.72 -7.22 0.23
N LYS A 88 -3.15 -8.32 0.69
CA LYS A 88 -2.87 -8.58 2.10
C LYS A 88 -1.49 -8.06 2.44
N ILE A 89 -1.40 -7.39 3.58
CA ILE A 89 -0.15 -6.84 4.10
C ILE A 89 0.04 -7.43 5.48
N SER A 90 1.12 -8.17 5.67
CA SER A 90 1.42 -8.85 6.92
C SER A 90 2.74 -8.37 7.53
N ILE A 91 2.75 -8.39 8.86
CA ILE A 91 3.92 -8.19 9.70
C ILE A 91 4.18 -9.50 10.40
N ASP A 92 5.35 -10.08 10.16
CA ASP A 92 5.77 -11.32 10.79
C ASP A 92 7.07 -11.08 11.56
N ASN A 93 7.10 -11.57 12.80
CA ASN A 93 8.27 -11.63 13.68
C ASN A 93 9.22 -10.40 13.59
N ILE A 94 8.80 -9.31 14.21
CA ILE A 94 9.51 -8.03 14.18
C ILE A 94 9.93 -7.60 15.59
N ASP A 95 11.09 -6.96 15.69
CA ASP A 95 11.62 -6.46 16.95
C ASP A 95 10.75 -5.34 17.54
N ALA A 96 10.91 -5.11 18.85
CA ALA A 96 10.23 -4.00 19.53
C ALA A 96 10.74 -2.65 19.02
N GLY A 97 9.82 -1.72 18.73
CA GLY A 97 10.18 -0.41 18.20
C GLY A 97 9.05 0.32 17.49
N GLU A 98 9.34 1.54 17.04
CA GLU A 98 8.48 2.30 16.13
C GLU A 98 8.94 2.12 14.69
N TYR A 99 7.99 1.83 13.80
CA TYR A 99 8.27 1.60 12.39
C TYR A 99 7.43 2.52 11.51
N ARG A 100 8.06 3.08 10.48
CA ARG A 100 7.44 3.93 9.48
C ARG A 100 8.04 3.64 8.11
N GLY A 101 7.19 3.48 7.11
CA GLY A 101 7.61 3.37 5.72
C GLY A 101 6.42 3.52 4.78
N SER A 102 6.49 2.87 3.63
CA SER A 102 5.44 2.99 2.63
C SER A 102 5.40 1.81 1.68
N ILE A 103 4.25 1.61 1.05
CA ILE A 103 4.07 0.73 -0.09
C ILE A 103 3.95 1.62 -1.33
N LEU A 104 4.87 1.44 -2.28
CA LEU A 104 4.81 2.05 -3.59
C LEU A 104 4.04 1.12 -4.53
N ILE A 105 2.95 1.62 -5.09
CA ILE A 105 2.11 0.94 -6.08
C ILE A 105 2.42 1.58 -7.42
N MET A 106 2.88 0.79 -8.39
CA MET A 106 3.13 1.23 -9.76
C MET A 106 2.20 0.46 -10.69
N ALA A 107 1.61 1.14 -11.65
CA ALA A 107 0.85 0.53 -12.72
C ALA A 107 1.42 0.93 -14.07
N ARG A 108 1.50 -0.04 -14.97
CA ARG A 108 1.87 0.17 -16.37
C ARG A 108 0.79 -0.43 -17.27
N PRO A 109 0.57 0.10 -18.48
CA PRO A 109 -0.33 -0.54 -19.43
C PRO A 109 0.07 -2.00 -19.67
N SER A 110 -0.88 -2.94 -19.60
CA SER A 110 -0.58 -4.36 -19.84
C SER A 110 -0.25 -4.68 -21.31
N GLY A 111 -0.45 -3.74 -22.24
CA GLY A 111 -0.29 -3.92 -23.69
C GLY A 111 1.07 -3.53 -24.31
N GLY A 112 2.15 -3.46 -23.53
CA GLY A 112 3.39 -2.79 -23.91
C GLY A 112 4.63 -3.67 -24.09
N ASP A 113 4.53 -4.84 -24.71
CA ASP A 113 5.69 -5.67 -25.08
C ASP A 113 6.27 -5.21 -26.43
N GLY A 114 6.52 -3.91 -26.57
CA GLY A 114 6.95 -3.25 -27.82
C GLY A 114 8.45 -3.36 -28.14
N ALA A 115 9.17 -4.32 -27.55
CA ALA A 115 10.60 -4.55 -27.82
C ALA A 115 10.88 -5.22 -29.19
N SER A 116 9.88 -5.34 -30.07
CA SER A 116 10.10 -5.77 -31.45
C SER A 116 9.45 -4.79 -32.42
N GLY A 117 10.29 -4.12 -33.21
CA GLY A 117 9.86 -3.14 -34.19
C GLY A 117 8.94 -3.77 -35.23
N ARG A 118 7.70 -3.31 -35.29
CA ARG A 118 6.89 -3.28 -36.51
C ARG A 118 5.72 -2.31 -36.32
N PRO A 119 5.55 -1.31 -37.20
CA PRO A 119 4.33 -0.50 -37.18
C PRO A 119 3.24 -1.31 -37.89
N SER A 120 2.49 -2.11 -37.14
CA SER A 120 1.22 -2.65 -37.64
C SER A 120 0.13 -1.64 -37.33
N GLY A 121 -0.39 -1.01 -38.38
CA GLY A 121 -1.58 -0.19 -38.31
C GLY A 121 -2.78 -1.02 -37.81
N GLY A 122 -3.48 -0.48 -36.82
CA GLY A 122 -4.69 -1.07 -36.26
C GLY A 122 -4.93 -0.58 -34.84
N ASP A 123 -5.70 0.50 -34.71
CA ASP A 123 -6.63 0.88 -33.63
C ASP A 123 -6.40 0.33 -32.21
N GLY A 124 -5.15 0.35 -31.74
CA GLY A 124 -4.76 0.02 -30.38
C GLY A 124 -4.31 1.28 -29.66
N ALA A 125 -4.94 1.60 -28.54
CA ALA A 125 -4.68 2.77 -27.71
C ALA A 125 -3.17 3.02 -27.55
N SER A 126 -2.66 4.00 -28.29
CA SER A 126 -1.29 4.48 -28.19
C SER A 126 -1.20 5.42 -26.99
N GLY A 127 -1.29 4.86 -25.79
CA GLY A 127 -0.84 5.54 -24.58
C GLY A 127 0.68 5.73 -24.67
N LEU A 128 1.21 6.84 -24.13
CA LEU A 128 2.63 7.19 -24.14
C LEU A 128 3.55 6.18 -23.39
N GLY A 129 3.03 5.01 -22.99
CA GLY A 129 3.71 4.05 -22.12
C GLY A 129 3.99 4.59 -20.72
N LEU A 130 3.45 5.76 -20.37
CA LEU A 130 3.54 6.33 -19.04
C LEU A 130 2.76 5.42 -18.08
N GLY A 131 3.29 5.20 -16.89
CA GLY A 131 2.58 4.49 -15.82
C GLY A 131 1.99 5.48 -14.81
N ALA A 132 1.16 4.98 -13.91
CA ALA A 132 0.80 5.71 -12.69
C ALA A 132 1.57 5.12 -11.50
N ALA A 133 1.88 5.97 -10.53
CA ALA A 133 2.47 5.53 -9.27
C ALA A 133 1.77 6.22 -8.09
N LEU A 134 1.54 5.46 -7.03
CA LEU A 134 0.93 5.93 -5.80
C LEU A 134 1.69 5.38 -4.60
N ARG A 135 1.84 6.18 -3.56
CA ARG A 135 2.53 5.80 -2.33
C ARG A 135 1.55 5.77 -1.17
N VAL A 136 1.47 4.63 -0.48
CA VAL A 136 0.62 4.41 0.70
C VAL A 136 1.51 4.35 1.94
N PRO A 137 1.45 5.32 2.86
CA PRO A 137 2.25 5.28 4.09
C PRO A 137 1.80 4.15 5.01
N VAL A 138 2.78 3.54 5.70
CA VAL A 138 2.55 2.49 6.69
C VAL A 138 3.22 2.86 8.01
N SER A 139 2.52 2.69 9.12
CA SER A 139 3.05 2.89 10.47
C SER A 139 2.58 1.83 11.45
N PHE A 140 3.43 1.49 12.42
CA PHE A 140 3.08 0.62 13.54
C PHE A 140 4.09 0.71 14.68
N HIS A 141 3.69 0.26 15.86
CA HIS A 141 4.53 0.17 17.05
C HIS A 141 4.51 -1.25 17.60
N VAL A 142 5.68 -1.83 17.85
CA VAL A 142 5.82 -3.19 18.37
C VAL A 142 6.14 -3.14 19.86
N LYS A 143 5.30 -3.78 20.68
CA LYS A 143 5.44 -3.76 22.15
C LYS A 143 6.75 -4.43 22.58
N SER A 144 7.50 -3.77 23.47
CA SER A 144 8.60 -4.43 24.17
C SER A 144 8.07 -5.31 25.29
N GLU A 145 8.39 -6.61 25.30
CA GLU A 145 8.13 -7.50 26.44
C GLU A 145 9.06 -7.21 27.64
N ILE A 146 10.09 -6.38 27.44
CA ILE A 146 11.16 -6.08 28.42
C ILE A 146 10.59 -5.54 29.74
N TYR A 147 9.59 -4.64 29.69
CA TYR A 147 9.04 -4.04 30.90
C TYR A 147 8.39 -5.04 31.86
N ARG A 148 7.77 -6.11 31.35
CA ARG A 148 7.09 -7.10 32.19
C ARG A 148 8.10 -7.95 32.98
N ASN A 149 9.21 -8.31 32.34
CA ASN A 149 10.24 -9.14 32.95
C ASN A 149 11.09 -8.34 33.95
N VAL A 150 11.40 -7.08 33.65
CA VAL A 150 12.18 -6.20 34.54
C VAL A 150 11.42 -5.87 35.82
N MET A 151 10.12 -5.51 35.72
CA MET A 151 9.31 -5.24 36.92
C MET A 151 9.11 -6.48 37.79
N GLY A 152 8.96 -7.66 37.18
CA GLY A 152 8.94 -8.92 37.91
C GLY A 152 10.23 -9.18 38.69
N ALA A 153 11.39 -8.96 38.06
CA ALA A 153 12.69 -9.14 38.71
C ALA A 153 12.91 -8.16 39.87
N ILE A 154 12.54 -6.89 39.69
CA ILE A 154 12.63 -5.86 40.74
C ILE A 154 11.74 -6.24 41.93
N GLY A 155 10.47 -6.58 41.69
CA GLY A 155 9.56 -6.99 42.76
C GLY A 155 10.08 -8.21 43.55
N LEU A 156 10.63 -9.21 42.85
CA LEU A 156 11.18 -10.40 43.47
C LEU A 156 12.43 -10.08 44.32
N SER A 157 13.32 -9.23 43.83
CA SER A 157 14.51 -8.79 44.55
C SER A 157 14.17 -8.02 45.84
N ALA A 158 13.16 -7.15 45.80
CA ALA A 158 12.67 -6.42 46.98
C ALA A 158 12.04 -7.36 48.03
N ALA A 159 11.28 -8.37 47.60
CA ALA A 159 10.73 -9.38 48.50
C ALA A 159 11.82 -10.18 49.21
N ILE A 160 12.84 -10.63 48.47
CA ILE A 160 13.99 -11.36 49.03
C ILE A 160 14.73 -10.49 50.05
N ALA A 161 15.02 -9.22 49.71
CA ALA A 161 15.69 -8.29 50.63
C ALA A 161 14.89 -8.10 51.93
N THR A 162 13.56 -7.99 51.83
CA THR A 162 12.68 -7.85 52.99
C THR A 162 12.73 -9.07 53.90
N VAL A 163 12.71 -10.28 53.32
CA VAL A 163 12.83 -11.55 54.06
C VAL A 163 14.17 -11.64 54.78
N VAL A 164 15.26 -11.29 54.10
CA VAL A 164 16.62 -11.30 54.67
C VAL A 164 16.72 -10.32 55.84
N ILE A 165 16.20 -9.10 55.69
CA ILE A 165 16.21 -8.08 56.75
C ILE A 165 15.43 -8.56 57.97
N LEU A 166 14.23 -9.12 57.78
CA LEU A 166 13.41 -9.65 58.87
C LEU A 166 14.09 -10.82 59.59
N TRP A 167 14.76 -11.71 58.85
CA TRP A 167 15.48 -12.84 59.42
C TRP A 167 16.70 -12.41 60.23
N VAL A 168 17.48 -11.44 59.74
CA VAL A 168 18.62 -10.87 60.47
C VAL A 168 18.14 -10.17 61.74
N ARG A 169 17.04 -9.40 61.69
CA ARG A 169 16.46 -8.78 62.89
C ARG A 169 16.04 -9.82 63.93
N ARG A 170 15.40 -10.90 63.49
CA ARG A 170 14.93 -11.97 64.40
C ARG A 170 16.07 -12.75 65.05
N ARG A 171 17.26 -12.79 64.44
CA ARG A 171 18.44 -13.45 65.02
C ARG A 171 19.27 -12.56 65.95
N ARG A 172 19.07 -11.24 65.90
CA ARG A 172 19.78 -10.26 66.75
C ARG A 172 18.98 -9.81 67.97
N LEU A 173 17.70 -10.20 68.05
CA LEU A 173 16.85 -10.12 69.24
C LEU A 173 16.90 -11.46 69.97
#